data_AF-A0A3B8V2G2-F1
#
_entry.id   AF-A0A3B8V2G2-F1
#
_cell.length_a   1.000
_cell.length_b   1.000
_cell.length_c   1.000
_cell.angle_alpha   90.00
_cell.angle_beta   90.00
_cell.angle_gamma   90.00
#
_symmetry.space_group_name_H-M   'P 1'
#
loop_
_entity.id
_entity.type
_entity.pdbx_description
1 polymer ?
#
loop_
_entity_poly.entity_id
_entity_poly.type
_entity_poly.pdbx_seq_one_letter_code
_entity_poly.pdbx_strand_id
1 'polypeptide(L)'
;PNAWRFKGPQRNPYVQEHMDLQASIRGTGDYLNEGQRIAESTLTAIMGREAAYTGKVITFEDALNSDQDLMPNPTDFTDMPTPPVPVPGQTRMNRSDDARPTDA
;
A
#
# COMPACT_ATOMS: atom_id res chain seq x y z
N PRO A 1 1.94 -30.27 -20.06
CA PRO A 1 2.56 -28.93 -19.92
C PRO A 1 3.53 -28.90 -18.73
N ASN A 2 4.80 -28.55 -18.97
CA ASN A 2 5.83 -28.49 -17.92
C ASN A 2 5.73 -27.14 -17.19
N ALA A 3 5.17 -27.12 -15.98
CA ALA A 3 5.16 -25.91 -15.16
C ALA A 3 6.61 -25.50 -14.83
N TRP A 4 6.90 -24.21 -14.94
CA TRP A 4 8.21 -23.68 -14.54
C TRP A 4 8.41 -23.90 -13.04
N ARG A 5 9.63 -24.32 -12.67
CA ARG A 5 10.03 -24.51 -11.27
C ARG A 5 11.42 -23.95 -11.07
N PHE A 6 11.57 -23.09 -10.06
CA PHE A 6 12.88 -22.60 -9.63
C PHE A 6 13.78 -23.76 -9.21
N LYS A 7 15.02 -23.79 -9.70
CA LYS A 7 16.01 -24.86 -9.43
C LYS A 7 17.18 -24.39 -8.56
N GLY A 8 17.19 -23.13 -8.13
CA GLY A 8 18.26 -22.57 -7.30
C GLY A 8 18.09 -22.89 -5.81
N PRO A 9 19.05 -22.49 -4.98
CA PRO A 9 18.95 -22.61 -3.54
C PRO A 9 17.69 -21.90 -3.01
N GLN A 10 16.85 -22.62 -2.28
CA GLN A 10 15.70 -22.03 -1.59
C GLN A 10 16.07 -21.68 -0.16
N ARG A 11 16.76 -20.56 0.00
CA ARG A 11 16.97 -19.97 1.31
C ARG A 11 15.68 -19.28 1.78
N ASN A 12 15.47 -19.23 3.10
CA ASN A 12 14.39 -18.44 3.68
C ASN A 12 14.53 -16.97 3.21
N PRO A 13 13.50 -16.40 2.53
CA PRO A 13 13.59 -15.07 1.94
C PRO A 13 13.81 -13.98 2.98
N TYR A 14 13.18 -14.08 4.16
CA TYR A 14 13.37 -13.10 5.25
C TYR A 14 14.81 -13.09 5.75
N VAL A 15 15.43 -14.28 5.84
CA VAL A 15 16.83 -14.38 6.27
C VAL A 15 17.74 -13.77 5.21
N GLN A 16 17.43 -13.95 3.91
CA GLN A 16 18.20 -13.34 2.81
C GLN A 16 18.12 -11.82 2.85
N GLU A 17 16.90 -11.27 2.89
CA GLU A 17 16.65 -9.82 3.01
C GLU A 17 17.42 -9.19 4.18
N HIS A 18 17.39 -9.82 5.36
CA HIS A 18 18.10 -9.28 6.53
C HIS A 18 19.63 -9.37 6.40
N MET A 19 20.15 -10.41 5.75
CA MET A 19 21.59 -10.48 5.48
C MET A 19 22.02 -9.39 4.50
N ASP A 20 21.23 -9.13 3.47
CA ASP A 20 21.51 -8.09 2.49
C ASP A 20 21.47 -6.71 3.15
N LEU A 21 20.42 -6.41 3.94
CA LEU A 21 20.32 -5.18 4.72
C LEU A 21 21.55 -4.96 5.62
N GLN A 22 21.95 -5.99 6.37
CA GLN A 22 23.11 -5.89 7.25
C GLN A 22 24.42 -5.71 6.47
N ALA A 23 24.56 -6.36 5.32
CA ALA A 23 25.74 -6.22 4.47
C ALA A 23 25.84 -4.79 3.89
N SER A 24 24.71 -4.21 3.47
CA SER A 24 24.63 -2.80 3.06
C SER A 24 25.04 -1.87 4.21
N ILE A 25 24.49 -2.04 5.41
CA ILE A 25 24.80 -1.18 6.58
C ILE A 25 26.29 -1.25 6.95
N ARG A 26 26.89 -2.45 6.91
CA ARG A 26 28.30 -2.64 7.27
C ARG A 26 29.28 -2.27 6.15
N GLY A 27 28.80 -1.92 4.96
CA GLY A 27 29.65 -1.67 3.79
C GLY A 27 30.38 -2.93 3.29
N THR A 28 29.89 -4.12 3.65
CA THR A 28 30.45 -5.41 3.21
C THR A 28 29.74 -5.98 1.98
N GLY A 29 28.68 -5.32 1.52
CA GLY A 29 27.92 -5.66 0.32
C GLY A 29 27.37 -4.41 -0.36
N ASP A 30 26.55 -4.60 -1.39
CA ASP A 30 25.97 -3.51 -2.16
C ASP A 30 25.04 -2.65 -1.30
N TYR A 31 25.02 -1.34 -1.53
CA TYR A 31 24.04 -0.45 -0.93
C TYR A 31 22.72 -0.55 -1.67
N LEU A 32 21.71 -1.12 -1.01
CA LEU A 32 20.39 -1.30 -1.59
C LEU A 32 19.50 -0.09 -1.28
N ASN A 33 18.93 0.53 -2.31
CA ASN A 33 17.85 1.50 -2.20
C ASN A 33 16.62 0.97 -2.92
N GLU A 34 15.61 0.56 -2.14
CA GLU A 34 14.36 0.03 -2.67
C GLU A 34 13.18 1.00 -2.49
N GLY A 35 13.42 2.23 -2.03
CA GLY A 35 12.38 3.17 -1.63
C GLY A 35 11.32 3.39 -2.70
N GLN A 36 11.74 3.67 -3.94
CA GLN A 36 10.82 3.86 -5.07
C GLN A 36 10.03 2.58 -5.38
N ARG A 37 10.72 1.43 -5.50
CA ARG A 37 10.08 0.15 -5.84
C ARG A 37 9.04 -0.25 -4.80
N ILE A 38 9.34 -0.06 -3.53
CA ILE A 38 8.41 -0.37 -2.44
C ILE A 38 7.24 0.62 -2.44
N ALA A 39 7.49 1.92 -2.62
CA ALA A 39 6.42 2.91 -2.73
C ALA A 39 5.45 2.62 -3.88
N GLU A 40 5.97 2.26 -5.07
CA GLU A 40 5.17 1.89 -6.24
C GLU A 40 4.38 0.58 -6.02
N SER A 41 4.97 -0.41 -5.34
CA SER A 41 4.30 -1.65 -4.95
C SER A 41 3.14 -1.38 -3.98
N THR A 42 3.36 -0.53 -2.99
CA THR A 42 2.32 -0.11 -2.03
C THR A 42 1.20 0.65 -2.74
N LEU A 43 1.51 1.58 -3.64
CA LEU A 43 0.51 2.30 -4.43
C LEU A 43 -0.31 1.34 -5.31
N THR A 44 0.34 0.32 -5.90
CA THR A 44 -0.35 -0.73 -6.67
C THR A 44 -1.37 -1.50 -5.81
N ALA A 45 -1.03 -1.81 -4.55
CA ALA A 45 -1.97 -2.46 -3.63
C ALA A 45 -3.17 -1.55 -3.30
N ILE A 46 -2.93 -0.25 -3.10
CA ILE A 46 -3.99 0.76 -2.89
C ILE A 46 -4.91 0.83 -4.12
N MET A 47 -4.33 0.90 -5.33
CA MET A 47 -5.10 0.89 -6.59
C MET A 47 -5.98 -0.35 -6.70
N GLY A 48 -5.46 -1.53 -6.36
CA GLY A 48 -6.22 -2.79 -6.38
C GLY A 48 -7.43 -2.76 -5.43
N ARG A 49 -7.24 -2.20 -4.22
CA ARG A 49 -8.32 -1.97 -3.27
C ARG A 49 -9.39 -1.03 -3.84
N GLU A 50 -8.98 0.14 -4.31
CA GLU A 50 -9.93 1.14 -4.84
C GLU A 50 -10.68 0.62 -6.07
N ALA A 51 -10.00 -0.09 -6.98
CA ALA A 51 -10.64 -0.72 -8.12
C ALA A 51 -11.70 -1.75 -7.70
N ALA A 52 -11.39 -2.59 -6.70
CA ALA A 52 -12.33 -3.60 -6.19
C ALA A 52 -13.58 -2.99 -5.55
N TYR A 53 -13.44 -1.91 -4.78
CA TYR A 53 -14.56 -1.29 -4.08
C TYR A 53 -15.38 -0.33 -4.94
N THR A 54 -14.75 0.34 -5.92
CA THR A 54 -15.44 1.28 -6.81
C THR A 54 -15.98 0.63 -8.08
N GLY A 55 -15.42 -0.53 -8.48
CA GLY A 55 -15.70 -1.15 -9.77
C GLY A 55 -15.18 -0.34 -10.95
N LYS A 56 -14.20 0.56 -10.74
CA LYS A 56 -13.61 1.42 -11.76
C LYS A 56 -12.20 1.00 -12.10
N VAL A 57 -11.78 1.33 -13.32
CA VAL A 57 -10.37 1.33 -13.70
C VAL A 57 -9.71 2.52 -13.02
N ILE A 58 -8.66 2.28 -12.25
CA ILE A 58 -7.86 3.30 -11.56
C ILE A 58 -6.48 3.31 -12.21
N THR A 59 -6.07 4.44 -12.79
CA THR A 59 -4.72 4.59 -13.35
C THR A 59 -3.72 4.92 -12.24
N PHE A 60 -2.42 4.77 -12.54
CA PHE A 60 -1.38 5.10 -11.58
C PHE A 60 -1.40 6.60 -11.25
N GLU A 61 -1.58 7.45 -12.27
CA GLU A 61 -1.70 8.89 -12.14
C GLU A 61 -2.94 9.31 -11.33
N ASP A 62 -4.09 8.64 -11.52
CA ASP A 62 -5.29 8.91 -10.71
C ASP A 62 -5.03 8.65 -9.22
N ALA A 63 -4.35 7.54 -8.91
CA ALA A 63 -4.07 7.15 -7.54
C ALA A 63 -2.99 8.05 -6.90
N LEU A 64 -1.94 8.40 -7.66
CA LEU A 64 -0.86 9.24 -7.18
C LEU A 64 -1.31 10.69 -6.91
N ASN A 65 -2.26 11.20 -7.70
CA ASN A 65 -2.79 12.55 -7.56
C ASN A 65 -4.17 12.59 -6.86
N SER A 66 -4.50 11.55 -6.10
CA SER A 66 -5.79 11.47 -5.39
C SER A 66 -5.82 12.45 -4.21
N ASP A 67 -6.90 13.22 -4.10
CA ASP A 67 -7.19 14.08 -2.94
C ASP A 67 -7.81 13.32 -1.75
N GLN A 68 -7.78 11.98 -1.79
CA GLN A 68 -8.40 11.15 -0.76
C GLN A 68 -7.59 11.20 0.54
N ASP A 69 -8.23 11.66 1.60
CA ASP A 69 -7.70 11.66 2.96
C ASP A 69 -8.53 10.73 3.85
N LEU A 70 -7.87 9.70 4.40
CA LEU A 70 -8.48 8.72 5.30
C LEU A 70 -7.98 8.89 6.74
N MET A 71 -7.22 9.95 7.02
CA MET A 71 -6.74 10.24 8.37
C MET A 71 -7.93 10.61 9.26
N PRO A 72 -8.09 9.96 10.43
CA PRO A 72 -9.15 10.32 11.36
C PRO A 72 -8.86 11.67 12.05
N ASN A 73 -9.92 12.42 12.32
CA ASN A 73 -9.91 13.64 13.14
C ASN A 73 -10.93 13.48 14.29
N PRO A 74 -10.57 13.67 15.58
CA PRO A 74 -9.28 14.12 16.13
C PRO A 74 -8.21 13.03 16.28
N THR A 75 -6.95 13.45 16.34
CA THR A 75 -5.78 12.58 16.61
C THR A 75 -5.52 12.34 18.09
N ASP A 76 -6.35 12.89 18.96
CA ASP A 76 -6.25 12.69 20.40
C ASP A 76 -6.67 11.26 20.77
N PHE A 77 -6.13 10.75 21.88
CA PHE A 77 -6.52 9.45 22.44
C PHE A 77 -7.91 9.53 23.09
N THR A 78 -8.93 9.69 22.26
CA THR A 78 -10.34 9.87 22.64
C THR A 78 -11.20 8.82 21.92
N ASP A 79 -12.47 8.72 22.32
CA ASP A 79 -13.42 7.84 21.65
C ASP A 79 -13.63 8.30 20.19
N MET A 80 -13.39 7.38 19.25
CA MET A 80 -13.49 7.64 17.82
C MET A 80 -14.66 6.86 17.21
N PRO A 81 -15.52 7.50 16.40
CA PRO A 81 -16.57 6.78 15.69
C PRO A 81 -15.96 5.85 14.65
N THR A 82 -16.50 4.63 14.54
CA THR A 82 -16.11 3.69 13.48
C THR A 82 -16.63 4.21 12.13
N PRO A 83 -15.77 4.40 11.12
CA PRO A 83 -16.21 4.84 9.79
C PRO A 83 -17.04 3.75 9.09
N PRO A 84 -17.87 4.12 8.11
CA PRO A 84 -18.60 3.15 7.31
C PRO A 84 -17.64 2.19 6.60
N VAL A 85 -18.02 0.91 6.54
CA VAL A 85 -17.21 -0.10 5.84
C VAL A 85 -17.37 0.08 4.33
N PRO A 86 -16.27 0.12 3.54
CA PRO A 86 -16.35 0.16 2.08
C PRO A 86 -17.12 -1.03 1.50
N VAL A 87 -18.11 -0.73 0.65
CA VAL A 87 -18.94 -1.74 -0.03
C VAL A 87 -18.65 -1.72 -1.54
N PRO A 88 -18.39 -2.90 -2.16
CA PRO A 88 -18.18 -3.00 -3.60
C PRO A 88 -19.35 -2.44 -4.41
N GLY A 89 -19.05 -1.59 -5.38
CA GLY A 89 -20.02 -0.95 -6.27
C GLY A 89 -20.78 0.23 -5.67
N GLN A 90 -20.62 0.51 -4.37
CA GLN A 90 -21.17 1.70 -3.72
C GLN A 90 -20.09 2.73 -3.39
N THR A 91 -18.92 2.25 -2.96
CA THR A 91 -17.77 3.09 -2.62
C THR A 91 -17.31 3.89 -3.84
N ARG A 92 -16.93 5.14 -3.62
CA ARG A 92 -16.35 6.01 -4.66
C ARG A 92 -14.92 6.38 -4.29
N MET A 93 -14.12 6.70 -5.30
CA MET A 93 -12.80 7.28 -5.09
C MET A 93 -12.97 8.73 -4.59
N ASN A 94 -12.03 9.21 -3.75
CA ASN A 94 -12.07 10.54 -3.11
C ASN A 94 -13.30 10.75 -2.23
N ARG A 95 -13.66 9.73 -1.46
CA ARG A 95 -14.81 9.75 -0.55
C ARG A 95 -14.51 10.61 0.69
N SER A 96 -15.39 11.57 0.99
CA SER A 96 -15.24 12.52 2.12
C SER A 96 -15.95 12.06 3.40
N ASP A 97 -16.88 11.11 3.25
CA ASP A 97 -17.72 10.50 4.27
C ASP A 97 -16.98 9.56 5.23
N ASP A 98 -15.71 9.28 4.95
CA ASP A 98 -14.88 8.35 5.72
C ASP A 98 -14.19 8.99 6.95
N ALA A 99 -14.06 10.32 7.03
CA ALA A 99 -13.37 10.95 8.17
C ALA A 99 -13.59 12.45 8.39
N ARG A 100 -14.31 13.18 7.51
CA ARG A 100 -14.51 14.63 7.71
C ARG A 100 -15.99 15.01 7.66
N PRO A 101 -16.56 15.58 8.74
CA PRO A 101 -17.71 16.47 8.59
C PRO A 101 -17.29 17.57 7.62
N THR A 102 -18.05 17.77 6.54
CA THR A 102 -17.71 18.68 5.44
C THR A 102 -17.82 20.17 5.78
N ASP A 103 -17.80 20.55 7.06
CA ASP A 103 -17.98 21.93 7.48
C ASP A 103 -16.80 22.38 8.36
N ALA A 104 -15.79 22.97 7.70
CA ALA A 104 -14.79 23.86 8.29
C ALA A 104 -14.51 25.00 7.31
#